data_AF-A0A0J9U4P8-F1
#
_entry.id   AF-A0A0J9U4P8-F1
#
_cell.length_a   1.000
_cell.length_b   1.000
_cell.length_c   1.000
_cell.angle_alpha   90.00
_cell.angle_beta   90.00
_cell.angle_gamma   90.00
#
_symmetry.space_group_name_H-M   'P 1'
#
loop_
_entity.id
_entity.type
_entity.pdbx_description
1 polymer ?
#
loop_
_entity_poly.entity_id
_entity_poly.type
_entity_poly.pdbx_seq_one_letter_code
_entity_poly.pdbx_strand_id
1 'polypeptide(L)'
;WIYKEVISKNGHKYNELINHFFDNIGNLEKCEDHTKSIDKNIHKKLQILYKLYENFKKFKEETSKDSSNCKSGKLCAQEYETHEGTCKGNGNNSFCNELENFRVLFNNHLKSKNKCDNIEELPSFQGPSLAATISLPVTLMSAISFFSFITYKYTPLGSWINPKLVKKKRTINELLHESENRENISNMRQYNIAYNLS
;
A
#
# COMPACT_ATOMS: atom_id res chain seq x y z
N TRP A 1 26.95 15.33 17.51
CA TRP A 1 27.51 13.97 17.57
C TRP A 1 28.67 13.76 16.58
N ILE A 2 28.64 14.24 15.33
CA ILE A 2 29.85 14.33 14.48
C ILE A 2 31.01 14.94 15.29
N TYR A 3 30.72 16.00 16.04
CA TYR A 3 31.60 16.54 17.09
C TYR A 3 32.17 15.46 18.05
N LYS A 4 31.32 14.77 18.82
CA LYS A 4 31.76 13.78 19.82
C LYS A 4 32.52 12.58 19.21
N GLU A 5 32.18 12.13 18.01
CA GLU A 5 32.85 10.98 17.37
C GLU A 5 34.14 11.37 16.62
N VAL A 6 34.19 12.58 16.05
CA VAL A 6 35.44 13.14 15.48
C VAL A 6 36.44 13.46 16.59
N ILE A 7 35.96 13.96 17.74
CA ILE A 7 36.77 14.14 18.94
C ILE A 7 37.23 12.80 19.52
N SER A 8 36.37 11.76 19.56
CA SER A 8 36.78 10.47 20.14
C SER A 8 37.75 9.68 19.27
N LYS A 9 37.67 9.80 17.93
CA LYS A 9 38.57 9.08 17.02
C LYS A 9 39.88 9.82 16.71
N ASN A 10 39.89 11.15 16.69
CA ASN A 10 41.05 11.96 16.26
C ASN A 10 41.23 13.27 17.07
N GLY A 11 40.76 13.33 18.31
CA GLY A 11 40.57 14.55 19.11
C GLY A 11 41.69 15.59 19.04
N HIS A 12 42.96 15.19 19.09
CA HIS A 12 44.03 16.19 19.09
C HIS A 12 44.27 16.91 17.76
N LYS A 13 43.92 16.32 16.61
CA LYS A 13 44.32 16.84 15.28
C LYS A 13 43.29 17.78 14.65
N TYR A 14 42.02 17.67 15.05
CA TYR A 14 40.93 18.44 14.44
C TYR A 14 40.14 19.29 15.44
N ASN A 15 40.46 19.24 16.75
CA ASN A 15 39.76 20.03 17.77
C ASN A 15 39.77 21.53 17.46
N GLU A 16 40.90 22.07 17.02
CA GLU A 16 41.04 23.50 16.74
C GLU A 16 40.18 23.94 15.55
N LEU A 17 40.20 23.16 14.45
CA LEU A 17 39.39 23.40 13.27
C LEU A 17 37.88 23.26 13.55
N ILE A 18 37.50 22.31 14.39
CA ILE A 18 36.12 22.04 14.77
C ILE A 18 35.59 23.14 15.68
N ASN A 19 36.36 23.55 16.69
CA ASN A 19 35.99 24.66 17.56
C ASN A 19 35.87 25.95 16.75
N HIS A 20 36.84 26.23 15.87
CA HIS A 20 36.78 27.37 14.96
C HIS A 20 35.56 27.34 14.02
N PHE A 21 35.17 26.16 13.52
CA PHE A 21 33.95 26.01 12.72
C PHE A 21 32.69 26.34 13.53
N PHE A 22 32.60 25.88 14.78
CA PHE A 22 31.44 26.13 15.64
C PHE A 22 31.38 27.56 16.18
N ASP A 23 32.52 28.17 16.52
CA ASP A 23 32.62 29.58 16.92
C ASP A 23 32.17 30.53 15.80
N ASN A 24 32.33 30.10 14.53
CA ASN A 24 31.89 30.85 13.36
C ASN A 24 30.42 30.59 12.96
N ILE A 25 29.75 29.59 13.56
CA ILE A 25 28.30 29.41 13.40
C ILE A 25 27.62 30.28 14.46
N GLY A 26 27.48 31.56 14.16
CA GLY A 26 26.63 32.44 14.94
C GLY A 26 25.21 31.86 14.98
N ASN A 27 24.74 31.52 16.18
CA ASN A 27 23.45 30.87 16.52
C ASN A 27 23.48 29.35 16.81
N LEU A 28 24.52 28.85 17.48
CA LEU A 28 24.48 27.50 18.09
C LEU A 28 23.31 27.34 19.09
N GLU A 29 22.94 28.41 19.79
CA GLU A 29 21.79 28.49 20.71
C GLU A 29 20.46 28.17 20.01
N LYS A 30 20.34 28.54 18.72
CA LYS A 30 19.18 28.23 17.87
C LYS A 30 19.19 26.79 17.37
N CYS A 31 20.37 26.16 17.31
CA CYS A 31 20.48 24.73 17.10
C CYS A 31 20.03 23.97 18.36
N GLU A 32 20.29 24.48 19.56
CA GLU A 32 19.92 23.85 20.83
C GLU A 32 18.42 23.51 20.90
N ASP A 33 17.56 24.44 20.49
CA ASP A 33 16.10 24.26 20.44
C ASP A 33 15.62 23.21 19.41
N HIS A 34 16.44 22.91 18.41
CA HIS A 34 16.15 21.94 17.35
C HIS A 34 17.00 20.67 17.46
N THR A 35 17.88 20.58 18.45
CA THR A 35 18.74 19.43 18.64
C THR A 35 17.94 18.36 19.37
N LYS A 36 17.17 17.56 18.60
CA LYS A 36 16.73 16.26 19.12
C LYS A 36 17.98 15.54 19.62
N SER A 37 18.02 15.26 20.93
CA SER A 37 19.13 14.56 21.55
C SER A 37 19.41 13.28 20.74
N ILE A 38 20.62 13.18 20.19
CA ILE A 38 21.05 11.99 19.47
C ILE A 38 21.36 10.94 20.51
N ASP A 39 20.33 10.18 20.87
CA ASP A 39 20.48 9.05 21.77
C ASP A 39 21.28 7.91 21.10
N LYS A 40 21.58 6.88 21.91
CA LYS A 40 22.34 5.70 21.47
C LYS A 40 21.66 4.96 20.30
N ASN A 41 20.34 4.98 20.20
CA ASN A 41 19.57 4.33 19.15
C ASN A 41 19.67 5.10 17.82
N ILE A 42 19.51 6.43 17.86
CA ILE A 42 19.71 7.31 16.70
C ILE A 42 21.14 7.19 16.18
N HIS A 43 22.12 7.19 17.08
CA HIS A 43 23.53 7.01 16.73
C HIS A 43 23.80 5.68 15.99
N LYS A 44 23.27 4.56 16.48
CA LYS A 44 23.40 3.25 15.82
C LYS A 44 22.82 3.27 14.40
N LYS A 45 21.64 3.87 14.24
CA LYS A 45 20.97 4.03 12.93
C LYS A 45 21.81 4.86 11.96
N LEU A 46 22.44 5.93 12.43
CA LEU A 46 23.36 6.74 11.62
C LEU A 46 24.61 5.98 11.19
N GLN A 47 25.19 5.15 12.07
CA GLN A 47 26.35 4.32 11.72
C GLN A 47 26.01 3.29 10.64
N ILE A 48 24.83 2.69 10.71
CA ILE A 48 24.32 1.78 9.66
C ILE A 48 24.22 2.51 8.32
N LEU A 49 23.56 3.66 8.30
CA LEU A 49 23.41 4.46 7.07
C LEU A 49 24.78 4.84 6.50
N TYR A 50 25.69 5.32 7.34
CA TYR A 50 27.05 5.66 6.93
C TYR A 50 27.76 4.48 6.25
N LYS A 51 27.68 3.29 6.84
CA LYS A 51 28.27 2.06 6.28
C LYS A 51 27.65 1.69 4.92
N LEU A 52 26.33 1.82 4.77
CA LEU A 52 25.63 1.60 3.50
C LEU A 52 26.11 2.55 2.41
N TYR A 53 26.19 3.85 2.70
CA TYR A 53 26.64 4.85 1.72
C TYR A 53 28.12 4.71 1.36
N GLU A 54 28.98 4.38 2.31
CA GLU A 54 30.40 4.09 2.05
C GLU A 54 30.58 2.87 1.14
N ASN A 55 29.86 1.77 1.41
CA ASN A 55 29.88 0.59 0.55
C ASN A 55 29.31 0.91 -0.84
N PHE A 56 28.28 1.75 -0.93
CA PHE A 56 27.68 2.14 -2.20
C PHE A 56 28.64 3.00 -3.04
N LYS A 57 29.41 3.90 -2.40
CA LYS A 57 30.47 4.65 -3.07
C LYS A 57 31.52 3.72 -3.67
N LYS A 58 31.98 2.72 -2.92
CA LYS A 58 32.92 1.70 -3.43
C LYS A 58 32.32 0.90 -4.58
N PHE A 59 31.04 0.55 -4.48
CA PHE A 59 30.34 -0.14 -5.56
C PHE A 59 30.29 0.69 -6.85
N LYS A 60 30.05 2.00 -6.76
CA LYS A 60 30.13 2.93 -7.90
C LYS A 60 31.53 2.96 -8.52
N GLU A 61 32.56 2.98 -7.69
CA GLU A 61 33.95 2.96 -8.15
C GLU A 61 34.31 1.63 -8.85
N GLU A 62 33.91 0.48 -8.28
CA GLU A 62 34.11 -0.85 -8.86
C GLU A 62 33.45 -0.97 -10.25
N THR A 63 32.19 -0.55 -10.36
CA THR A 63 31.42 -0.62 -11.62
C THR A 63 31.92 0.34 -12.69
N SER A 64 32.68 1.37 -12.31
CA SER A 64 33.30 2.33 -13.23
C SER A 64 34.61 1.84 -13.86
N LYS A 65 35.33 0.92 -13.21
CA LYS A 65 36.70 0.50 -13.60
C LYS A 65 36.80 -0.75 -14.48
N ASP A 66 35.71 -1.18 -15.14
CA ASP A 66 35.61 -2.44 -15.94
C ASP A 66 36.05 -3.74 -15.21
N SER A 67 36.25 -3.65 -13.89
CA SER A 67 36.77 -4.69 -13.02
C SER A 67 35.72 -4.98 -11.94
N SER A 68 34.56 -5.53 -12.31
CA SER A 68 33.45 -5.64 -11.35
C SER A 68 33.20 -7.09 -10.93
N ASN A 69 33.88 -7.51 -9.85
CA ASN A 69 33.40 -8.62 -9.03
C ASN A 69 32.18 -8.22 -8.16
N CYS A 70 31.83 -6.92 -8.16
CA CYS A 70 30.68 -6.31 -7.49
C CYS A 70 30.62 -6.64 -5.99
N LYS A 71 31.78 -6.87 -5.37
CA LYS A 71 31.87 -7.27 -3.96
C LYS A 71 31.25 -6.22 -3.04
N SER A 72 31.51 -4.95 -3.29
CA SER A 72 30.92 -3.87 -2.50
C SER A 72 29.41 -3.76 -2.69
N GLY A 73 28.92 -4.03 -3.91
CA GLY A 73 27.48 -4.09 -4.20
C GLY A 73 26.77 -5.21 -3.43
N LYS A 74 27.37 -6.41 -3.37
CA LYS A 74 26.85 -7.54 -2.59
C LYS A 74 26.81 -7.22 -1.09
N LEU A 75 27.87 -6.62 -0.55
CA LEU A 75 27.91 -6.20 0.85
C LEU A 75 26.86 -5.13 1.17
N CYS A 76 26.60 -4.19 0.24
CA CYS A 76 25.52 -3.23 0.35
C CYS A 76 24.16 -3.92 0.46
N ALA A 77 23.86 -4.84 -0.46
CA ALA A 77 22.58 -5.54 -0.48
C ALA A 77 22.36 -6.36 0.79
N GLN A 78 23.38 -7.11 1.21
CA GLN A 78 23.35 -7.90 2.45
C GLN A 78 23.10 -7.03 3.68
N GLU A 79 23.83 -5.92 3.83
CA GLU A 79 23.62 -5.01 4.97
C GLU A 79 22.21 -4.43 4.98
N TYR A 80 21.70 -4.01 3.80
CA TYR A 80 20.36 -3.45 3.64
C TYR A 80 19.28 -4.44 4.10
N GLU A 81 19.36 -5.69 3.65
CA GLU A 81 18.40 -6.75 3.95
C GLU A 81 18.32 -7.07 5.45
N THR A 82 19.40 -6.91 6.22
CA THR A 82 19.36 -7.12 7.67
C THR A 82 18.39 -6.20 8.41
N HIS A 83 17.96 -5.10 7.79
CA HIS A 83 17.06 -4.13 8.38
C HIS A 83 15.58 -4.34 8.00
N GLU A 84 15.25 -5.40 7.27
CA GLU A 84 13.86 -5.75 6.94
C GLU A 84 13.01 -5.79 8.22
N GLY A 85 13.42 -6.57 9.23
CA GLY A 85 12.66 -6.72 10.47
C GLY A 85 12.50 -5.43 11.27
N THR A 86 13.39 -4.44 11.08
CA THR A 86 13.27 -3.12 11.73
C THR A 86 12.23 -2.24 11.05
N CYS A 87 12.05 -2.39 9.73
CA CYS A 87 11.22 -1.50 8.93
C CYS A 87 9.87 -2.08 8.52
N LYS A 88 9.77 -3.40 8.40
CA LYS A 88 8.52 -4.10 8.07
C LYS A 88 7.49 -3.89 9.19
N GLY A 89 6.33 -3.33 8.86
CA GLY A 89 5.25 -3.04 9.81
C GLY A 89 5.45 -1.78 10.68
N ASN A 90 6.65 -1.20 10.70
CA ASN A 90 7.00 0.02 11.46
C ASN A 90 7.58 1.14 10.55
N GLY A 91 7.24 1.08 9.26
CA GLY A 91 7.98 1.67 8.15
C GLY A 91 8.00 3.20 8.04
N ASN A 92 7.19 3.91 8.81
CA ASN A 92 7.14 5.39 8.75
C ASN A 92 7.99 6.05 9.83
N ASN A 93 9.25 5.65 9.95
CA ASN A 93 10.23 6.37 10.77
C ASN A 93 11.39 6.87 9.91
N SER A 94 12.07 7.92 10.38
CA SER A 94 13.11 8.61 9.60
C SER A 94 14.21 7.70 9.08
N PHE A 95 14.55 6.65 9.83
CA PHE A 95 15.56 5.68 9.39
C PHE A 95 15.06 4.78 8.26
N CYS A 96 13.84 4.26 8.35
CA CYS A 96 13.26 3.44 7.28
C CYS A 96 12.95 4.23 6.02
N ASN A 97 12.57 5.51 6.15
CA ASN A 97 12.44 6.41 5.01
C ASN A 97 13.78 6.62 4.30
N GLU A 98 14.87 6.77 5.05
CA GLU A 98 16.19 6.92 4.45
C GLU A 98 16.68 5.62 3.80
N LEU A 99 16.37 4.46 4.37
CA LEU A 99 16.62 3.17 3.71
C LEU A 99 15.83 3.05 2.40
N GLU A 100 14.58 3.52 2.33
CA GLU A 100 13.82 3.55 1.08
C GLU A 100 14.45 4.48 0.03
N ASN A 101 14.95 5.66 0.44
CA ASN A 101 15.72 6.55 -0.44
C ASN A 101 16.98 5.86 -0.97
N PHE A 102 17.73 5.21 -0.08
CA PHE A 102 18.93 4.45 -0.44
C PHE A 102 18.61 3.34 -1.45
N ARG A 103 17.51 2.58 -1.24
CA ARG A 103 17.03 1.53 -2.15
C ARG A 103 16.88 2.04 -3.58
N VAL A 104 16.22 3.19 -3.74
CA VAL A 104 16.03 3.83 -5.06
C VAL A 104 17.38 4.18 -5.69
N LEU A 105 18.29 4.79 -4.94
CA LEU A 105 19.63 5.14 -5.43
C LEU A 105 20.42 3.90 -5.88
N PHE A 106 20.38 2.82 -5.09
CA PHE A 106 21.08 1.58 -5.38
C PHE A 106 20.51 0.90 -6.63
N ASN A 107 19.18 0.69 -6.70
CA ASN A 107 18.54 0.01 -7.82
C ASN A 107 18.69 0.78 -9.13
N ASN A 108 18.65 2.12 -9.09
CA ASN A 108 18.91 2.95 -10.26
C ASN A 108 20.36 2.78 -10.76
N HIS A 109 21.32 2.75 -9.85
CA HIS A 109 22.72 2.52 -10.21
C HIS A 109 22.91 1.12 -10.81
N LEU A 110 22.32 0.09 -10.18
CA LEU A 110 22.35 -1.30 -10.66
C LEU A 110 21.79 -1.40 -12.08
N LYS A 111 20.61 -0.81 -12.35
CA LYS A 111 20.00 -0.77 -13.69
C LYS A 111 20.84 -0.02 -14.72
N SER A 112 21.52 1.06 -14.32
CA SER A 112 22.35 1.85 -15.23
C SER A 112 23.66 1.15 -15.61
N LYS A 113 24.07 0.10 -14.88
CA LYS A 113 25.35 -0.60 -15.05
C LYS A 113 25.12 -2.11 -15.19
N ASN A 114 25.10 -2.60 -16.43
CA ASN A 114 24.97 -4.03 -16.78
C ASN A 114 26.24 -4.87 -16.48
N LYS A 115 26.93 -4.65 -15.37
CA LYS A 115 28.19 -5.37 -15.05
C LYS A 115 28.08 -6.27 -13.81
N CYS A 116 26.92 -6.30 -13.17
CA CYS A 116 26.71 -6.96 -11.88
C CYS A 116 25.45 -7.83 -11.92
N ASP A 117 25.49 -8.88 -12.73
CA ASP A 117 24.31 -9.71 -13.04
C ASP A 117 23.83 -10.57 -11.86
N ASN A 118 24.66 -10.72 -10.82
CA ASN A 118 24.37 -11.54 -9.63
C ASN A 118 23.86 -10.72 -8.44
N ILE A 119 23.46 -9.47 -8.64
CA ILE A 119 22.88 -8.62 -7.61
C ILE A 119 21.45 -8.31 -8.02
N GLU A 120 20.50 -8.67 -7.16
CA GLU A 120 19.09 -8.37 -7.38
C GLU A 120 18.76 -6.94 -6.91
N GLU A 121 17.63 -6.42 -7.41
CA GLU A 121 17.08 -5.17 -6.92
C GLU A 121 16.68 -5.30 -5.45
N LEU A 122 17.03 -4.30 -4.66
CA LEU A 122 16.65 -4.25 -3.26
C LEU A 122 15.12 -4.11 -3.13
N PRO A 123 14.47 -4.93 -2.28
CA PRO A 123 13.04 -4.87 -2.05
C PRO A 123 12.68 -3.66 -1.19
N SER A 124 11.46 -3.15 -1.33
CA SER A 124 10.96 -2.15 -0.39
C SER A 124 10.45 -2.82 0.88
N PHE A 125 10.80 -2.26 2.03
CA PHE A 125 10.26 -2.69 3.33
C PHE A 125 9.01 -1.89 3.74
N GLN A 126 8.66 -0.85 2.98
CA GLN A 126 7.47 -0.08 3.24
C GLN A 126 6.25 -0.89 2.80
N GLY A 127 5.30 -1.07 3.72
CA GLY A 127 3.98 -1.60 3.37
C GLY A 127 3.26 -0.66 2.39
N PRO A 128 2.16 -1.10 1.76
CA PRO A 128 1.33 -0.21 0.96
C PRO A 128 0.99 1.03 1.77
N SER A 129 1.19 2.21 1.18
CA SER A 129 0.94 3.47 1.87
C SER A 129 -0.50 3.49 2.41
N LEU A 130 -0.75 4.24 3.48
CA LEU A 130 -2.10 4.38 4.03
C LEU A 130 -3.07 4.85 2.94
N ALA A 131 -2.60 5.75 2.07
CA ALA A 131 -3.32 6.23 0.91
C ALA A 131 -3.62 5.11 -0.10
N ALA A 132 -2.68 4.24 -0.44
CA ALA A 132 -2.92 3.11 -1.34
C ALA A 132 -3.90 2.09 -0.72
N THR A 133 -3.76 1.83 0.58
CA THR A 133 -4.62 0.90 1.33
C THR A 133 -6.07 1.40 1.41
N ILE A 134 -6.28 2.72 1.56
CA ILE A 134 -7.60 3.35 1.58
C ILE A 134 -8.14 3.56 0.16
N SER A 135 -7.28 3.89 -0.79
CA SER A 135 -7.68 4.17 -2.18
C SER A 135 -8.24 2.95 -2.88
N LEU A 136 -7.73 1.74 -2.59
CA LEU A 136 -8.22 0.51 -3.20
C LEU A 136 -9.73 0.24 -2.93
N PRO A 137 -10.21 0.15 -1.68
CA PRO A 137 -11.63 -0.05 -1.41
C PRO A 137 -12.49 1.13 -1.85
N VAL A 138 -12.02 2.38 -1.70
CA VAL A 138 -12.76 3.58 -2.11
C VAL A 138 -13.00 3.60 -3.63
N THR A 139 -11.96 3.29 -4.41
CA THR A 139 -12.05 3.23 -5.88
C THR A 139 -13.01 2.12 -6.32
N LEU A 140 -12.94 0.94 -5.68
CA LEU A 140 -13.85 -0.17 -5.96
C LEU A 140 -15.31 0.18 -5.65
N MET A 141 -15.58 0.74 -4.47
CA MET A 141 -16.93 1.16 -4.06
C MET A 141 -17.51 2.24 -4.99
N SER A 142 -16.68 3.21 -5.37
CA SER A 142 -17.05 4.27 -6.30
C SER A 142 -17.40 3.69 -7.67
N ALA A 143 -16.53 2.84 -8.23
CA ALA A 143 -16.77 2.20 -9.52
C ALA A 143 -18.09 1.41 -9.54
N ILE A 144 -18.34 0.58 -8.51
CA ILE A 144 -19.59 -0.18 -8.39
C ILE A 144 -20.82 0.74 -8.36
N SER A 145 -20.73 1.85 -7.62
CA SER A 145 -21.81 2.83 -7.52
C SER A 145 -22.08 3.51 -8.88
N PHE A 146 -21.02 3.91 -9.60
CA PHE A 146 -21.11 4.48 -10.93
C PHE A 146 -21.73 3.50 -11.94
N PHE A 147 -21.27 2.25 -11.98
CA PHE A 147 -21.84 1.22 -12.85
C PHE A 147 -23.31 0.93 -12.52
N SER A 148 -23.68 0.90 -11.23
CA SER A 148 -25.07 0.71 -10.79
C SER A 148 -25.97 1.86 -11.25
N PHE A 149 -25.49 3.11 -11.17
CA PHE A 149 -26.24 4.28 -11.64
C PHE A 149 -26.44 4.26 -13.16
N ILE A 150 -25.38 3.92 -13.92
CA ILE A 150 -25.46 3.83 -15.39
C ILE A 150 -26.41 2.71 -15.80
N THR A 151 -26.29 1.52 -15.22
CA THR A 151 -27.19 0.40 -15.53
C THR A 151 -28.64 0.72 -15.12
N TYR A 152 -28.86 1.35 -13.98
CA TYR A 152 -30.19 1.81 -13.57
C TYR A 152 -30.82 2.81 -14.55
N LYS A 153 -30.04 3.78 -15.06
CA LYS A 153 -30.55 4.84 -15.94
C LYS A 153 -30.66 4.42 -17.40
N TYR A 154 -29.75 3.58 -17.89
CA TYR A 154 -29.60 3.27 -19.32
C TYR A 154 -29.88 1.82 -19.69
N THR A 155 -29.96 0.90 -18.73
CA THR A 155 -30.44 -0.47 -18.98
C THR A 155 -31.92 -0.53 -18.60
N PRO A 156 -32.86 -0.71 -19.56
CA PRO A 156 -34.28 -0.78 -19.25
C PRO A 156 -34.63 -2.17 -18.69
N LEU A 157 -34.08 -2.52 -17.52
CA LEU A 157 -34.47 -3.70 -16.77
C LEU A 157 -35.96 -3.67 -16.43
N GLY A 158 -36.54 -2.46 -16.28
CA GLY A 158 -37.98 -2.27 -16.17
C GLY A 158 -38.77 -2.81 -17.36
N SER A 159 -38.22 -2.79 -18.58
CA SER A 159 -38.89 -3.30 -19.78
C SER A 159 -38.75 -4.81 -19.95
N TRP A 160 -37.74 -5.44 -19.33
CA TRP A 160 -37.53 -6.90 -19.40
C TRP A 160 -38.15 -7.66 -18.22
N ILE A 161 -38.23 -7.03 -17.06
CA ILE A 161 -38.83 -7.60 -15.85
C ILE A 161 -40.36 -7.44 -15.85
N ASN A 162 -40.91 -6.32 -16.35
CA ASN A 162 -42.36 -6.11 -16.45
C ASN A 162 -43.11 -7.22 -17.21
N PRO A 163 -42.71 -7.66 -18.43
CA PRO A 163 -43.46 -8.67 -19.14
C PRO A 163 -43.44 -10.03 -18.43
N LYS A 164 -42.38 -10.36 -17.68
CA LYS A 164 -42.31 -11.60 -16.87
C LYS A 164 -43.25 -11.54 -15.66
N LEU A 165 -43.33 -10.39 -14.99
CA LEU A 165 -44.25 -10.18 -13.86
C LEU A 165 -45.72 -10.12 -14.32
N VAL A 166 -45.99 -9.47 -15.46
CA VAL A 166 -47.33 -9.39 -16.07
C VAL A 166 -47.82 -10.77 -16.52
N LYS A 167 -46.95 -11.60 -17.14
CA LYS A 167 -47.30 -12.99 -17.50
C LYS A 167 -47.68 -13.82 -16.27
N LYS A 168 -46.92 -13.72 -15.17
CA LYS A 168 -47.20 -14.47 -13.93
C LYS A 168 -48.54 -14.04 -13.31
N LYS A 169 -48.89 -12.76 -13.37
CA LYS A 169 -50.18 -12.24 -12.90
C LYS A 169 -51.36 -12.78 -13.70
N ARG A 170 -51.22 -12.94 -15.02
CA ARG A 170 -52.27 -13.51 -15.88
C ARG A 170 -52.58 -14.97 -15.51
N THR A 171 -51.56 -15.80 -15.28
CA THR A 171 -51.75 -17.20 -14.87
C THR A 171 -52.47 -17.35 -13.53
N ILE A 172 -52.19 -16.48 -12.56
CA ILE A 172 -52.86 -16.52 -11.25
C ILE A 172 -54.33 -16.12 -11.38
N ASN A 173 -54.65 -15.10 -12.18
CA ASN A 173 -56.04 -14.70 -12.42
C ASN A 173 -56.85 -15.78 -13.15
N GLU A 174 -56.23 -16.50 -14.10
CA GLU A 174 -56.87 -17.64 -14.78
C GLU A 174 -57.19 -18.78 -13.78
N LEU A 175 -56.27 -19.10 -12.86
CA LEU A 175 -56.48 -20.11 -11.82
C LEU A 175 -57.56 -19.72 -10.79
N LEU A 176 -57.60 -18.44 -10.39
CA LEU A 176 -58.61 -17.92 -9.47
C LEU A 176 -60.01 -17.99 -10.09
N HIS A 177 -60.16 -17.57 -11.35
CA HIS A 177 -61.43 -17.66 -12.07
C HIS A 177 -61.88 -19.13 -12.28
N GLU A 178 -60.94 -20.05 -12.50
CA GLU A 178 -61.25 -21.49 -12.57
C GLU A 178 -61.71 -22.05 -11.20
N SER A 179 -61.13 -21.59 -10.09
CA SER A 179 -61.57 -22.00 -8.76
C SER A 179 -62.97 -21.48 -8.41
N GLU A 180 -63.27 -20.22 -8.75
CA GLU A 180 -64.57 -19.58 -8.49
C GLU A 180 -65.69 -20.23 -9.31
N ASN A 181 -65.42 -20.57 -10.59
CA ASN A 181 -66.37 -21.31 -11.41
C ASN A 181 -66.62 -22.74 -10.91
N ARG A 182 -65.60 -23.44 -10.38
CA ARG A 182 -65.78 -24.75 -9.76
C ARG A 182 -66.67 -24.69 -8.51
N GLU A 183 -66.49 -23.67 -7.69
CA GLU A 183 -67.28 -23.45 -6.48
C GLU A 183 -68.75 -23.13 -6.83
N ASN A 184 -68.98 -22.28 -7.83
CA ASN A 184 -70.34 -21.97 -8.31
C ASN A 184 -71.07 -23.19 -8.89
N ILE A 185 -70.39 -24.05 -9.66
CA ILE A 185 -70.97 -25.30 -10.20
C ILE A 185 -71.31 -26.30 -9.08
N SER A 186 -70.47 -26.39 -8.05
CA SER A 186 -70.72 -27.22 -6.86
C SER A 186 -71.98 -26.76 -6.12
N ASN A 187 -72.11 -25.46 -5.90
CA ASN A 187 -73.25 -24.86 -5.22
C ASN A 187 -74.55 -25.04 -6.00
N MET A 188 -74.50 -24.99 -7.35
CA MET A 188 -75.68 -25.20 -8.20
C MET A 188 -76.23 -26.63 -8.14
N ARG A 189 -75.36 -27.65 -7.98
CA ARG A 189 -75.79 -29.06 -7.86
C ARG A 189 -76.47 -29.37 -6.52
N GLN A 190 -76.29 -28.54 -5.50
CA GLN A 190 -76.79 -28.80 -4.15
C GLN A 190 -78.28 -28.44 -3.96
N TYR A 191 -78.92 -27.77 -4.92
CA TYR A 191 -80.30 -27.26 -4.78
C TYR A 191 -81.39 -28.02 -5.57
N ASN A 192 -81.09 -29.15 -6.21
CA ASN A 192 -82.13 -29.95 -6.89
C ASN A 192 -82.57 -31.16 -6.05
N ILE A 193 -83.43 -30.92 -5.04
CA ILE A 193 -84.26 -31.97 -4.43
C ILE A 193 -85.71 -31.69 -4.81
N ALA A 194 -86.29 -32.56 -5.64
CA ALA A 194 -87.68 -32.49 -6.09
C ALA A 194 -88.65 -32.84 -4.95
N TYR A 195 -89.66 -32.01 -4.74
CA TYR A 195 -90.76 -32.31 -3.83
C TYR A 195 -91.80 -33.17 -4.55
N ASN A 196 -92.00 -34.41 -4.10
CA ASN A 196 -93.26 -35.12 -4.32
C ASN A 196 -94.06 -35.06 -3.02
N LEU A 197 -95.26 -34.49 -3.07
CA LEU A 197 -96.27 -34.59 -2.02
C LEU A 197 -97.56 -35.15 -2.63
N SER A 198 -98.08 -36.16 -1.92
CA SER A 198 -99.30 -36.94 -2.10
C SER A 198 -100.58 -36.11 -2.19
#